data_AF-A0A8H4PYQ9-F1
#
_entry.id   AF-A0A8H4PYQ9-F1
#
_cell.length_a   1.000
_cell.length_b   1.000
_cell.length_c   1.000
_cell.angle_alpha   90.00
_cell.angle_beta   90.00
_cell.angle_gamma   90.00
#
_symmetry.space_group_name_H-M   'P 1'
#
loop_
_entity.id
_entity.type
_entity.pdbx_description
1 polymer ?
#
loop_
_entity_poly.entity_id
_entity_poly.type
_entity_poly.pdbx_seq_one_letter_code
_entity_poly.pdbx_strand_id
1 'polypeptide(L)'
;MMPLMKEHESACRSAWGAICECCGRSATDILQSPISLLHTDEARIIVWVIPLCGRGQCEVETRQEMQQMMEEMRQEHGAHDESLGRAACTEVALCKVCGTTADVRRSGRCHAVAYCGKEHQKADWKVHKKACVRREDDLRGKVWRK
;
A
#
# COMPACT_ATOMS: atom_id res chain seq x y z
N MET A 1 -12.12 -0.76 22.42
CA MET A 1 -11.06 0.13 21.89
C MET A 1 -11.68 0.96 20.77
N MET A 2 -11.77 2.28 20.94
CA MET A 2 -12.30 3.16 19.89
C MET A 2 -11.20 3.45 18.86
N PRO A 3 -11.54 3.69 17.58
CA PRO A 3 -10.57 4.18 16.62
C PRO A 3 -10.00 5.53 17.08
N LEU A 4 -8.68 5.71 16.97
CA LEU A 4 -7.96 6.93 17.41
C LEU A 4 -8.56 8.22 16.82
N MET A 5 -9.01 8.17 15.56
CA MET A 5 -9.69 9.27 14.88
C MET A 5 -10.99 9.70 15.57
N LYS A 6 -11.73 8.73 16.13
CA LYS A 6 -12.99 8.97 16.86
C LYS A 6 -12.74 9.52 18.26
N GLU A 7 -11.64 9.11 18.89
CA GLU A 7 -11.23 9.64 20.20
C GLU A 7 -10.91 11.14 20.14
N HIS A 8 -10.25 11.59 19.07
CA HIS A 8 -9.85 12.99 18.90
C HIS A 8 -10.84 13.86 18.12
N GLU A 9 -11.98 13.31 17.68
CA GLU A 9 -12.94 14.01 16.82
C GLU A 9 -13.46 15.31 17.44
N SER A 10 -13.76 15.31 18.74
CA SER A 10 -14.26 16.48 19.46
C SER A 10 -13.23 17.62 19.51
N ALA A 11 -11.95 17.28 19.72
CA ALA A 11 -10.85 18.24 19.73
C ALA A 11 -10.64 18.82 18.34
N CYS A 12 -10.63 17.98 17.29
CA CYS A 12 -10.54 18.42 15.90
C CYS A 12 -11.69 19.36 15.52
N ARG A 13 -12.92 19.02 15.91
CA ARG A 13 -14.11 19.84 15.67
C ARG A 13 -14.05 21.19 16.37
N SER A 14 -13.47 21.24 17.57
CA SER A 14 -13.31 22.49 18.33
C SER A 14 -12.19 23.39 17.79
N ALA A 15 -11.18 22.79 17.16
CA ALA A 15 -10.05 23.52 16.59
C ALA A 15 -10.32 24.07 15.18
N TRP A 16 -11.27 23.49 14.44
CA TRP A 16 -11.58 23.87 13.06
C TRP A 16 -12.80 24.79 12.94
N GLY A 17 -12.85 25.54 11.83
CA GLY A 17 -13.82 26.61 11.60
C GLY A 17 -15.28 26.14 11.56
N ALA A 18 -16.20 27.05 11.89
CA ALA A 18 -17.64 26.80 11.92
C ALA A 18 -18.31 26.75 10.53
N ILE A 19 -17.51 26.74 9.45
CA ILE A 19 -17.98 26.88 8.07
C ILE A 19 -17.48 25.68 7.27
N CYS A 20 -18.38 25.13 6.45
CA CYS A 20 -18.10 24.05 5.51
C CYS A 20 -17.14 24.53 4.43
N GLU A 21 -16.00 23.86 4.31
CA GLU A 21 -14.95 24.23 3.37
C GLU A 21 -15.40 24.11 1.91
N CYS A 22 -16.26 23.13 1.60
CA CYS A 22 -16.80 22.92 0.27
C CYS A 22 -17.86 23.98 -0.16
N CYS A 23 -18.81 24.34 0.72
CA CYS A 23 -19.99 25.12 0.30
C CYS A 23 -20.24 26.41 1.09
N GLY A 24 -19.42 26.75 2.08
CA GLY A 24 -19.54 27.99 2.86
C GLY A 24 -20.70 28.05 3.85
N ARG A 25 -21.51 26.99 3.98
CA ARG A 25 -22.59 26.92 5.00
C ARG A 25 -22.03 26.55 6.38
N SER A 26 -22.85 26.63 7.42
CA SER A 26 -22.46 26.15 8.76
C SER A 26 -21.98 24.70 8.72
N ALA A 27 -20.81 24.47 9.30
CA ALA A 27 -20.28 23.12 9.48
C ALA A 27 -21.01 22.44 10.65
N THR A 28 -21.49 21.24 10.39
CA THR A 28 -22.10 20.36 11.39
C THR A 28 -21.32 19.07 11.55
N ASP A 29 -20.33 18.83 10.70
CA ASP A 29 -19.50 17.64 10.71
C ASP A 29 -18.04 17.93 10.39
N ILE A 30 -17.16 16.95 10.60
CA ILE A 30 -15.77 17.00 10.16
C ILE A 30 -15.39 15.74 9.37
N LEU A 31 -14.63 15.96 8.30
CA LEU A 31 -13.98 14.90 7.54
C LEU A 31 -12.54 14.77 8.02
N GLN A 32 -12.17 13.62 8.56
CA GLN A 32 -10.78 13.32 8.91
C GLN A 32 -10.18 12.34 7.91
N SER A 33 -9.05 12.72 7.33
CA SER A 33 -8.36 12.01 6.26
C SER A 33 -6.90 11.76 6.62
N PRO A 34 -6.53 10.51 6.99
CA PRO A 34 -5.16 10.19 7.36
C PRO A 34 -4.27 10.04 6.13
N ILE A 35 -3.10 10.67 6.17
CA ILE A 35 -2.04 10.63 5.16
C ILE A 35 -0.83 9.94 5.76
N SER A 36 -0.38 8.85 5.12
CA SER A 36 0.76 8.08 5.57
C SER A 36 2.06 8.61 4.95
N LEU A 37 2.94 9.14 5.80
CA LEU A 37 4.31 9.52 5.43
C LEU A 37 5.34 8.54 5.99
N LEU A 38 4.92 7.29 6.22
CA LEU A 38 5.79 6.23 6.76
C LEU A 38 6.93 5.84 5.83
N HIS A 39 6.90 6.31 4.58
CA HIS A 39 7.93 6.08 3.56
C HIS A 39 9.00 7.18 3.53
N THR A 40 8.91 8.18 4.40
CA THR A 40 9.87 9.30 4.50
C THR A 40 10.82 9.10 5.68
N ASP A 41 11.94 9.84 5.71
CA ASP A 41 12.93 9.77 6.80
C ASP A 41 12.33 10.11 8.17
N GLU A 42 11.23 10.89 8.19
CA GLU A 42 10.47 11.23 9.38
C GLU A 42 9.08 10.57 9.34
N ALA A 43 9.06 9.26 9.61
CA ALA A 43 7.85 8.44 9.58
C ALA A 43 6.74 8.99 10.49
N ARG A 44 5.65 9.47 9.89
CA ARG A 44 4.48 10.03 10.59
C ARG A 44 3.18 9.75 9.86
N ILE A 45 2.06 9.85 10.59
CA ILE A 45 0.72 9.91 10.02
C ILE A 45 0.20 11.33 10.26
N ILE A 46 -0.12 12.04 9.18
CA ILE A 46 -0.76 13.35 9.25
C ILE A 46 -2.26 13.15 9.10
N VAL A 47 -3.06 13.82 9.92
CA VAL A 47 -4.52 13.81 9.78
C VAL A 47 -4.97 15.16 9.25
N TRP A 48 -5.46 15.17 8.00
CA TRP A 48 -6.14 16.35 7.46
C TRP A 48 -7.57 16.36 7.97
N VAL A 49 -7.98 17.44 8.63
CA VAL A 49 -9.35 17.65 9.13
C VAL A 49 -10.02 18.73 8.29
N ILE A 50 -11.24 18.49 7.82
CA ILE A 50 -11.99 19.46 7.00
C ILE A 50 -13.42 19.62 7.56
N PRO A 51 -13.87 20.83 7.92
CA PRO A 51 -15.23 21.08 8.39
C PRO A 51 -16.23 20.98 7.23
N LEU A 52 -17.34 20.27 7.45
CA LEU A 52 -18.37 20.01 6.46
C LEU A 52 -19.78 20.30 6.97
N CYS A 53 -20.69 20.62 6.06
CA CYS A 53 -22.10 20.91 6.38
C CYS A 53 -22.95 19.65 6.66
N GLY A 54 -22.35 18.46 6.74
CA GLY A 54 -23.05 17.19 6.95
C GLY A 54 -23.87 16.66 5.77
N ARG A 55 -23.91 17.38 4.64
CA ARG A 55 -24.50 16.86 3.40
C ARG A 55 -23.48 15.95 2.71
N GLY A 56 -23.89 14.72 2.39
CA GLY A 56 -23.01 13.72 1.77
C GLY A 56 -22.33 14.21 0.49
N GLN A 57 -22.97 15.10 -0.28
CA GLN A 57 -22.37 15.69 -1.48
C GLN A 57 -21.06 16.44 -1.18
N CYS A 58 -21.05 17.27 -0.13
CA CYS A 58 -19.84 18.03 0.25
C CYS A 58 -18.72 17.11 0.72
N GLU A 59 -19.06 16.00 1.38
CA GLU A 59 -18.05 15.00 1.76
C GLU A 59 -17.44 14.33 0.53
N VAL A 60 -18.27 13.93 -0.44
CA VAL A 60 -17.81 13.29 -1.68
C VAL A 60 -16.91 14.23 -2.47
N GLU A 61 -17.34 15.48 -2.68
CA GLU A 61 -16.56 16.50 -3.39
C GLU A 61 -15.21 16.74 -2.73
N THR A 62 -15.19 17.00 -1.41
CA THR A 62 -13.94 17.23 -0.68
C THR A 62 -13.02 16.01 -0.71
N ARG A 63 -13.55 14.78 -0.63
CA ARG A 63 -12.73 13.56 -0.78
C ARG A 63 -12.11 13.46 -2.18
N GLN A 64 -12.86 13.81 -3.22
CA GLN A 64 -12.39 13.78 -4.60
C GLN A 64 -11.30 14.83 -4.84
N GLU A 65 -11.50 16.06 -4.38
CA GLU A 65 -10.51 17.14 -4.48
C GLU A 65 -9.19 16.75 -3.79
N MET A 66 -9.29 16.19 -2.57
CA MET A 66 -8.12 15.75 -1.83
C MET A 66 -7.40 14.58 -2.51
N GLN A 67 -8.14 13.66 -3.15
CA GLN A 67 -7.55 12.60 -3.97
C GLN A 67 -6.81 13.16 -5.18
N GLN A 68 -7.39 14.16 -5.85
CA GLN A 68 -6.78 14.81 -7.00
C GLN A 68 -5.48 15.51 -6.60
N MET A 69 -5.50 16.32 -5.54
CA MET A 69 -4.32 17.01 -5.04
C MET A 69 -3.22 16.05 -4.56
N MET A 70 -3.57 14.90 -3.94
CA MET A 70 -2.57 13.86 -3.61
C MET A 70 -1.94 13.25 -4.86
N GLU A 71 -2.71 13.05 -5.94
CA GLU A 71 -2.19 12.55 -7.21
C GLU A 71 -1.31 13.60 -7.91
N GLU A 72 -1.67 14.87 -7.88
CA GLU A 72 -0.84 15.98 -8.40
C GLU A 72 0.50 16.05 -7.66
N MET A 73 0.51 15.97 -6.32
CA MET A 73 1.75 15.93 -5.52
C MET A 73 2.63 14.71 -5.84
N ARG A 74 2.01 13.58 -6.22
CA ARG A 74 2.73 12.38 -6.70
C ARG A 74 3.34 12.61 -8.08
N GLN A 75 2.71 13.40 -8.94
CA GLN A 75 3.19 13.68 -10.30
C GLN A 75 4.32 14.72 -10.32
N GLU A 76 4.33 15.71 -9.41
CA GLU A 76 5.40 16.71 -9.31
C GLU A 76 6.75 16.12 -8.88
N HIS A 77 6.75 15.05 -8.08
CA HIS A 77 7.95 14.25 -7.78
C HIS A 77 8.19 13.10 -8.79
N GLY A 78 7.38 13.02 -9.86
CA GLY A 78 7.29 11.89 -10.77
C GLY A 78 7.90 12.09 -12.16
N ALA A 79 8.71 13.12 -12.40
CA ALA A 79 9.35 13.38 -13.71
C ALA A 79 10.88 13.43 -13.65
N HIS A 80 11.52 12.82 -12.65
CA HIS A 80 12.96 12.56 -12.63
C HIS A 80 13.26 11.29 -11.82
N ASP A 81 12.93 10.12 -12.37
CA ASP A 81 13.77 8.90 -12.36
C ASP A 81 12.94 7.70 -12.86
N GLU A 82 13.00 7.43 -14.16
CA GLU A 82 12.43 6.23 -14.79
C GLU A 82 13.22 4.93 -14.44
N SER A 83 13.90 4.90 -13.28
CA SER A 83 14.77 3.81 -12.82
C SER A 83 14.38 3.25 -11.44
N LEU A 84 13.65 4.00 -10.60
CA LEU A 84 13.16 3.54 -9.29
C LEU A 84 11.65 3.23 -9.26
N GLY A 85 11.03 3.04 -10.43
CA GLY A 85 9.63 2.67 -10.63
C GLY A 85 9.25 1.23 -10.26
N ARG A 86 9.67 0.76 -9.09
CA ARG A 86 8.99 -0.31 -8.35
C ARG A 86 8.89 0.19 -6.92
N ALA A 87 7.67 0.46 -6.45
CA ALA A 87 7.41 0.41 -5.01
C ALA A 87 8.10 -0.86 -4.51
N ALA A 88 9.13 -0.69 -3.67
CA ALA A 88 9.86 -1.81 -3.09
C ALA A 88 8.94 -2.44 -2.03
N CYS A 89 7.85 -3.08 -2.47
CA CYS A 89 7.51 -4.38 -1.93
C CYS A 89 8.75 -5.24 -2.19
N THR A 90 9.73 -5.14 -1.29
CA THR A 90 10.84 -6.07 -1.23
C THR A 90 10.17 -7.42 -1.08
N GLU A 91 10.10 -8.20 -2.16
CA GLU A 91 9.60 -9.57 -2.10
C GLU A 91 10.54 -10.33 -1.16
N VAL A 92 10.16 -10.39 0.12
CA VAL A 92 10.91 -11.10 1.14
C VAL A 92 10.81 -12.57 0.79
N ALA A 93 11.90 -13.13 0.27
CA ALA A 93 12.00 -14.56 0.08
C ALA A 93 12.06 -15.23 1.45
N LEU A 94 11.24 -16.25 1.65
CA LEU A 94 11.23 -17.07 2.86
C LEU A 94 11.63 -18.49 2.48
N CYS A 95 12.39 -19.15 3.36
CA CYS A 95 12.64 -20.57 3.18
C CYS A 95 11.33 -21.35 3.26
N LYS A 96 10.99 -22.10 2.20
CA LYS A 96 9.75 -22.89 2.14
C LYS A 96 9.61 -23.93 3.27
N VAL A 97 10.73 -24.35 3.87
CA VAL A 97 10.77 -25.39 4.90
C VAL A 97 10.74 -24.81 6.32
N CYS A 98 11.57 -23.81 6.64
CA CYS A 98 11.69 -23.27 7.99
C CYS A 98 11.25 -21.81 8.16
N GLY A 99 10.89 -21.11 7.09
CA GLY A 99 10.39 -19.73 7.13
C GLY A 99 11.45 -18.64 7.36
N THR A 100 12.74 -18.97 7.51
CA THR A 100 13.79 -17.94 7.67
C THR A 100 13.90 -17.04 6.43
N THR A 101 14.29 -15.78 6.64
CA THR A 101 14.65 -14.80 5.61
C THR A 101 16.15 -14.72 5.37
N ALA A 102 16.98 -15.28 6.27
CA ALA A 102 18.43 -15.23 6.18
C ALA A 102 18.97 -16.25 5.16
N ASP A 103 19.94 -15.83 4.34
CA ASP A 103 20.67 -16.65 3.37
C ASP A 103 19.80 -17.47 2.39
N VAL A 104 18.58 -17.00 2.16
CA VAL A 104 17.63 -17.63 1.25
C VAL A 104 18.02 -17.43 -0.20
N ARG A 105 18.01 -18.52 -0.97
CA ARG A 105 18.22 -18.51 -2.42
C ARG A 105 17.02 -19.11 -3.13
N ARG A 106 16.56 -18.45 -4.19
CA ARG A 106 15.51 -18.99 -5.06
C ARG A 106 16.02 -20.24 -5.77
N SER A 107 15.12 -21.19 -6.01
CA SER A 107 15.41 -22.38 -6.81
C SER A 107 15.91 -21.98 -8.19
N GLY A 108 17.11 -22.43 -8.58
CA GLY A 108 17.73 -22.07 -9.87
C GLY A 108 17.00 -22.58 -11.12
N ARG A 109 15.94 -23.38 -10.96
CA ARG A 109 15.14 -23.90 -12.08
C ARG A 109 13.88 -23.07 -12.34
N CYS A 110 13.04 -22.91 -11.32
CA CYS A 110 11.73 -22.25 -11.46
C CYS A 110 11.71 -20.82 -10.91
N HIS A 111 12.65 -20.48 -10.02
CA HIS A 111 12.68 -19.23 -9.26
C HIS A 111 11.41 -18.93 -8.43
N ALA A 112 10.48 -19.90 -8.31
CA ALA A 112 9.18 -19.74 -7.66
C ALA A 112 9.21 -20.00 -6.14
N VAL A 113 10.20 -20.74 -5.65
CA VAL A 113 10.38 -21.09 -4.24
C VAL A 113 11.81 -20.78 -3.80
N ALA A 114 12.02 -20.53 -2.51
CA ALA A 114 13.33 -20.22 -1.94
C ALA A 114 13.67 -21.12 -0.75
N TYR A 115 14.97 -21.35 -0.52
CA TYR A 115 15.49 -22.16 0.56
C TYR A 115 16.75 -21.50 1.15
N CYS A 116 16.93 -21.59 2.47
CA CYS A 116 18.17 -21.15 3.13
C CYS A 116 19.37 -22.09 2.88
N GLY A 117 19.16 -23.23 2.21
CA GLY A 117 20.23 -24.17 1.88
C GLY A 117 19.77 -25.38 1.07
N LYS A 118 20.75 -26.14 0.58
CA LYS A 118 20.53 -27.35 -0.23
C LYS A 118 19.77 -28.44 0.53
N GLU A 119 19.94 -28.52 1.85
CA GLU A 119 19.27 -29.53 2.67
C GLU A 119 17.75 -29.33 2.66
N HIS A 120 17.28 -28.10 2.86
CA HIS A 120 15.86 -27.78 2.76
C HIS A 120 15.31 -27.89 1.34
N GLN A 121 16.12 -27.58 0.33
CA GLN A 121 15.73 -27.82 -1.07
C GLN A 121 15.53 -29.33 -1.34
N LYS A 122 16.44 -30.20 -0.87
CA LYS A 122 16.31 -31.66 -1.02
C LYS A 122 15.12 -32.23 -0.24
N ALA A 123 14.88 -31.72 0.97
CA ALA A 123 13.74 -32.13 1.78
C ALA A 123 12.40 -31.84 1.07
N ASP A 124 12.26 -30.64 0.50
CA ASP A 124 11.06 -30.23 -0.23
C ASP A 124 10.98 -30.84 -1.64
N TRP A 125 12.08 -31.32 -2.22
CA TRP A 125 12.14 -31.83 -3.60
C TRP A 125 11.11 -32.92 -3.89
N LYS A 126 10.81 -33.79 -2.92
CA LYS A 126 9.81 -34.86 -3.07
C LYS A 126 8.42 -34.30 -3.46
N VAL A 127 8.10 -33.10 -3.00
CA VAL A 127 6.85 -32.38 -3.26
C VAL A 127 7.03 -31.39 -4.40
N HIS A 128 8.04 -30.52 -4.32
CA HIS A 128 8.28 -29.43 -5.27
C HIS A 128 8.46 -29.90 -6.71
N LYS A 129 9.10 -31.05 -6.94
CA LYS A 129 9.40 -31.56 -8.29
C LYS A 129 8.18 -31.62 -9.22
N LYS A 130 6.98 -31.86 -8.67
CA LYS A 130 5.74 -31.95 -9.45
C LYS A 130 5.29 -30.60 -10.00
N ALA A 131 5.64 -29.51 -9.32
CA ALA A 131 5.27 -28.14 -9.67
C ALA A 131 6.47 -27.32 -10.21
N CYS A 132 7.65 -27.92 -10.33
CA CYS A 132 8.88 -27.23 -10.72
C CYS A 132 8.98 -27.06 -12.24
N VAL A 133 8.33 -26.02 -12.76
CA VAL A 133 8.37 -25.62 -14.17
C VAL A 133 9.41 -24.52 -14.38
N ARG A 134 10.16 -24.54 -15.49
CA ARG A 134 11.11 -23.46 -15.80
C ARG A 134 10.33 -22.18 -16.03
N ARG A 135 10.87 -21.05 -15.56
CA ARG A 135 10.21 -19.74 -15.68
C ARG A 135 9.84 -19.38 -17.13
N GLU A 136 10.66 -19.80 -18.08
CA GLU A 136 10.47 -19.59 -19.53
C GLU A 136 9.25 -20.36 -20.08
N ASP A 137 9.00 -21.56 -19.56
CA ASP A 137 7.89 -22.42 -19.99
C ASP A 137 6.54 -21.95 -19.43
N ASP A 138 6.55 -21.37 -18.21
CA ASP A 138 5.35 -20.80 -17.57
C ASP A 138 4.77 -19.60 -18.36
N LEU A 139 5.64 -18.80 -18.99
CA LEU A 139 5.22 -17.65 -19.79
C LEU A 139 4.59 -18.03 -21.15
N ARG A 140 4.94 -19.20 -21.72
CA ARG A 140 4.34 -19.70 -22.96
C ARG A 140 2.91 -20.20 -22.78
N GLY A 141 2.51 -20.56 -21.55
CA GLY A 141 1.18 -21.06 -21.22
C GLY A 141 0.07 -19.99 -21.13
N LYS A 142 0.41 -18.69 -21.22
CA LYS A 142 -0.55 -17.58 -21.07
C LYS A 142 -1.08 -17.01 -22.41
N VAL A 143 -0.81 -17.66 -23.53
CA VAL A 143 -1.45 -17.32 -24.82
C VAL A 143 -2.82 -17.99 -24.87
N TRP A 144 -3.84 -17.29 -24.39
CA TRP A 144 -5.24 -17.69 -24.61
C TRP A 144 -5.58 -17.44 -26.09
N ARG A 145 -5.77 -18.50 -26.87
CA ARG A 145 -6.46 -18.38 -28.17
C ARG A 145 -7.96 -18.42 -27.91
N LYS A 146 -8.65 -17.34 -28.27
CA LYS A 146 -10.04 -17.37 -28.73
C LYS A 146 -10.09 -16.68 -30.07
#